data_AF-A0AAE0EMW2-F1
#
_entry.id   AF-A0AAE0EMW2-F1
#
_cell.length_a   1.000
_cell.length_b   1.000
_cell.length_c   1.000
_cell.angle_alpha   90.00
_cell.angle_beta   90.00
_cell.angle_gamma   90.00
#
_symmetry.space_group_name_H-M   'P 1'
#
loop_
_entity.id
_entity.type
_entity.pdbx_description
1 polymer ?
#
loop_
_entity_poly.entity_id
_entity_poly.type
_entity_poly.pdbx_seq_one_letter_code
_entity_poly.pdbx_strand_id
1 'polypeptide(L)'
;MELSQNQNSDPLNWNVAAESLKGSHFEEVKRMMGDYRREVVKLGGETLTIGQVTAIANYETGTTVELSEEARAQVKASSDWVMESITRGIDTYGITTGFGEASHMRTKQGHVLQSDLISTTTRMLHVAGNDRRRSALSPGLLFVCF
;
A
#
# COMPACT_ATOMS: atom_id res chain seq x y z
N MET A 1 -29.93 -9.81 35.89
CA MET A 1 -28.76 -9.58 35.01
C MET A 1 -29.22 -8.68 33.89
N GLU A 2 -29.02 -7.37 34.03
CA GLU A 2 -29.28 -6.40 32.97
C GLU A 2 -28.21 -6.55 31.88
N LEU A 3 -28.65 -6.78 30.64
CA LEU A 3 -27.84 -6.57 29.45
C LEU A 3 -27.89 -5.09 29.12
N SER A 4 -27.01 -4.29 29.70
CA SER A 4 -26.78 -2.91 29.27
C SER A 4 -26.11 -2.95 27.89
N GLN A 5 -26.91 -2.94 26.82
CA GLN A 5 -26.39 -2.67 25.49
C GLN A 5 -25.83 -1.25 25.45
N ASN A 6 -24.52 -1.17 25.26
CA ASN A 6 -23.76 0.05 25.13
C ASN A 6 -24.21 0.76 23.82
N GLN A 7 -25.21 1.64 23.90
CA GLN A 7 -25.81 2.35 22.75
C GLN A 7 -24.84 3.30 22.00
N ASN A 8 -23.56 3.30 22.36
CA ASN A 8 -22.52 4.14 21.77
C ASN A 8 -21.36 3.35 21.15
N SER A 9 -21.48 2.02 20.98
CA SER A 9 -20.48 1.26 20.24
C SER A 9 -20.67 1.45 18.75
N ASP A 10 -19.64 1.90 18.03
CA ASP A 10 -19.58 1.92 16.57
C ASP A 10 -18.63 0.82 16.05
N PRO A 11 -18.99 -0.47 16.16
CA PRO A 11 -18.11 -1.59 15.82
C PRO A 11 -17.79 -1.68 14.32
N LEU A 12 -18.57 -1.01 13.47
CA LEU A 12 -18.41 -1.01 12.01
C LEU A 12 -17.84 0.32 11.48
N ASN A 13 -17.53 1.28 12.35
CA ASN A 13 -17.02 2.61 12.01
C ASN A 13 -17.94 3.44 11.07
N TRP A 14 -19.25 3.15 11.03
CA TRP A 14 -20.19 3.89 10.17
C TRP A 14 -20.42 5.30 10.66
N ASN A 15 -20.44 5.51 11.99
CA ASN A 15 -20.59 6.85 12.54
C ASN A 15 -19.34 7.68 12.26
N VAL A 16 -18.13 7.11 12.39
CA VAL A 16 -16.88 7.80 12.03
C VAL A 16 -16.91 8.29 10.58
N ALA A 17 -17.33 7.44 9.65
CA ALA A 17 -17.47 7.84 8.24
C ALA A 17 -18.56 8.91 8.06
N ALA A 18 -19.73 8.76 8.69
CA ALA A 18 -20.79 9.76 8.61
C ALA A 18 -20.38 11.12 9.20
N GLU A 19 -19.64 11.15 10.30
CA GLU A 19 -19.09 12.37 10.90
C GLU A 19 -18.13 13.09 9.94
N SER A 20 -17.32 12.35 9.17
CA SER A 20 -16.39 12.95 8.19
C SER A 20 -17.09 13.72 7.06
N LEU A 21 -18.36 13.38 6.76
CA LEU A 21 -19.19 14.03 5.75
C LEU A 21 -20.01 15.21 6.30
N LYS A 22 -19.96 15.47 7.62
CA LYS A 22 -20.65 16.61 8.21
C LYS A 22 -19.94 17.91 7.90
N GLY A 23 -20.73 18.99 7.76
CA GLY A 23 -20.24 20.33 7.48
C GLY A 23 -20.51 20.76 6.04
N SER A 24 -19.94 21.89 5.63
CA SER A 24 -20.07 22.37 4.25
C SER A 24 -18.88 21.89 3.40
N HIS A 25 -19.17 21.54 2.15
CA HIS A 25 -18.13 21.18 1.18
C HIS A 25 -17.09 22.30 1.00
N PHE A 26 -17.51 23.57 1.13
CA PHE A 26 -16.62 24.72 1.06
C PHE A 26 -15.53 24.69 2.14
N GLU A 27 -15.88 24.39 3.40
CA GLU A 27 -14.90 24.29 4.49
C GLU A 27 -13.96 23.09 4.31
N GLU A 28 -14.45 21.99 3.73
CA GLU A 28 -13.62 20.85 3.35
C GLU A 28 -12.57 21.22 2.28
N VAL A 29 -12.98 21.88 1.21
CA VAL A 29 -12.06 22.33 0.14
C VAL A 29 -11.05 23.35 0.67
N LYS A 30 -11.49 24.25 1.56
CA LYS A 30 -10.60 25.22 2.22
C LYS A 30 -9.53 24.53 3.06
N ARG A 31 -9.91 23.50 3.84
CA ARG A 31 -8.97 22.66 4.59
C ARG A 31 -8.00 21.93 3.66
N MET A 32 -8.50 21.34 2.57
CA MET A 32 -7.68 20.66 1.56
C MET A 32 -6.64 21.60 0.93
N MET A 33 -7.02 22.85 0.64
CA MET A 33 -6.07 23.85 0.14
C MET A 33 -5.03 24.26 1.19
N GLY A 34 -5.42 24.28 2.47
CA GLY A 34 -4.48 24.48 3.58
C GLY A 34 -3.43 23.37 3.64
N ASP A 35 -3.87 22.11 3.52
CA ASP A 35 -2.98 20.95 3.46
C ASP A 35 -2.04 20.98 2.24
N TYR A 36 -2.56 21.37 1.08
CA TYR A 36 -1.79 21.46 -0.17
C TYR A 36 -0.63 22.47 -0.10
N ARG A 37 -0.79 23.54 0.70
CA ARG A 37 0.21 24.60 0.83
C ARG A 37 1.24 24.35 1.93
N ARG A 38 1.17 23.22 2.64
CA ARG A 38 2.16 22.90 3.67
C ARG A 38 3.48 22.48 3.02
N GLU A 39 4.58 23.04 3.52
CA GLU A 39 5.93 22.74 3.03
C GLU A 39 6.44 21.37 3.48
N VAL A 40 5.90 20.84 4.58
CA VAL A 40 6.31 19.56 5.17
C VAL A 40 5.08 18.67 5.37
N VAL A 41 5.17 17.44 4.88
CA VAL A 41 4.17 16.39 5.08
C VAL A 41 4.75 15.29 5.95
N LYS A 42 4.26 15.17 7.19
CA LYS A 42 4.64 14.07 8.10
C LYS A 42 3.74 12.85 7.84
N LEU A 43 4.35 11.72 7.48
CA LEU A 43 3.67 10.45 7.22
C LEU A 43 3.78 9.53 8.44
N GLY A 44 2.63 9.19 9.03
CA GLY A 44 2.49 8.24 10.14
C GLY A 44 1.56 7.05 9.90
N GLY A 45 0.96 6.95 8.71
CA GLY A 45 0.11 5.80 8.31
C GLY A 45 -1.40 6.02 8.41
N GLU A 46 -1.87 7.06 9.11
CA GLU A 46 -3.31 7.22 9.41
C GLU A 46 -3.93 8.55 8.93
N THR A 47 -3.11 9.57 8.67
CA THR A 47 -3.59 10.97 8.51
C THR A 47 -3.29 11.58 7.14
N LEU A 48 -3.00 10.78 6.12
CA LEU A 48 -2.65 11.28 4.79
C LEU A 48 -3.89 11.83 4.06
N THR A 49 -3.84 13.07 3.60
CA THR A 49 -4.94 13.73 2.88
C THR A 49 -4.65 13.92 1.39
N ILE A 50 -5.71 14.09 0.58
CA ILE A 50 -5.59 14.32 -0.88
C ILE A 50 -4.79 15.59 -1.19
N GLY A 51 -4.94 16.63 -0.37
CA GLY A 51 -4.18 17.87 -0.50
C GLY A 51 -2.67 17.64 -0.38
N GLN A 52 -2.25 16.84 0.61
CA GLN A 52 -0.84 16.46 0.81
C GLN A 52 -0.29 15.61 -0.35
N VAL A 53 -1.08 14.64 -0.85
CA VAL A 53 -0.67 13.83 -2.01
C VAL A 53 -0.46 14.69 -3.24
N THR A 54 -1.35 15.66 -3.47
CA THR A 54 -1.26 16.58 -4.60
C THR A 54 -0.06 17.52 -4.45
N ALA A 55 0.24 17.97 -3.23
CA ALA A 55 1.43 18.78 -2.95
C ALA A 55 2.73 18.02 -3.27
N ILE A 56 2.85 16.77 -2.79
CA ILE A 56 4.02 15.92 -3.07
C ILE A 56 4.17 15.61 -4.56
N ALA A 57 3.07 15.34 -5.26
CA ALA A 57 3.09 15.07 -6.69
C ALA A 57 3.50 16.30 -7.53
N ASN A 58 3.24 17.51 -7.03
CA ASN A 58 3.64 18.73 -7.70
C ASN A 58 5.05 19.18 -7.26
N TYR A 59 6.05 18.84 -8.07
CA TYR A 59 7.46 19.15 -7.83
C TYR A 59 7.74 20.65 -7.62
N GLU A 60 6.95 21.54 -8.22
CA GLU A 60 7.14 23.00 -8.11
C GLU A 60 6.84 23.54 -6.70
N THR A 61 6.10 22.80 -5.89
CA THR A 61 5.75 23.23 -4.52
C THR A 61 6.91 23.15 -3.54
N GLY A 62 7.97 22.40 -3.87
CA GLY A 62 9.10 22.19 -2.95
C GLY A 62 8.75 21.42 -1.68
N THR A 63 7.60 20.74 -1.66
CA THR A 63 7.10 20.01 -0.48
C THR A 63 8.04 18.86 -0.11
N THR A 64 8.39 18.77 1.18
CA THR A 64 9.24 17.71 1.74
C THR A 64 8.41 16.70 2.52
N VAL A 65 8.90 15.46 2.59
CA VAL A 65 8.25 14.36 3.29
C VAL A 65 9.09 13.95 4.48
N GLU A 66 8.46 13.88 5.65
CA GLU A 66 9.07 13.39 6.89
C GLU A 66 8.35 12.13 7.37
N LEU A 67 9.10 11.17 7.90
CA LEU A 67 8.54 9.97 8.49
C LEU A 67 8.32 10.17 9.99
N SER A 68 7.16 9.75 10.47
CA SER A 68 6.80 9.71 11.88
C SER A 68 7.65 8.65 12.61
N GLU A 69 8.44 9.08 13.59
CA GLU A 69 9.21 8.18 14.44
C GLU A 69 8.33 7.29 15.31
N GLU A 70 7.10 7.72 15.60
CA GLU A 70 6.11 6.99 16.37
C GLU A 70 5.75 5.63 15.72
N ALA A 71 5.78 5.54 14.39
CA ALA A 71 5.49 4.31 13.65
C ALA A 71 6.68 3.33 13.61
N ARG A 72 7.92 3.78 13.91
CA ARG A 72 9.15 2.99 13.74
C ARG A 72 9.12 1.69 14.54
N ALA A 73 8.66 1.74 15.79
CA ALA A 73 8.64 0.58 16.66
C ALA A 73 7.70 -0.53 16.14
N GLN A 74 6.52 -0.16 15.64
CA GLN A 74 5.55 -1.10 15.09
C GLN A 74 6.07 -1.71 13.78
N VAL A 75 6.62 -0.89 12.88
CA VAL A 75 7.24 -1.35 11.63
C VAL A 75 8.38 -2.34 11.91
N LYS A 76 9.24 -2.02 12.88
CA LYS A 76 10.32 -2.92 13.28
C LYS A 76 9.79 -4.23 13.88
N ALA A 77 8.79 -4.18 14.75
CA ALA A 77 8.20 -5.38 15.35
C ALA A 77 7.63 -6.33 14.29
N SER A 78 6.92 -5.81 13.28
CA SER A 78 6.43 -6.64 12.16
C SER A 78 7.57 -7.21 11.32
N SER A 79 8.63 -6.42 11.06
CA SER A 79 9.80 -6.89 10.33
C SER A 79 10.56 -8.00 11.08
N ASP A 80 10.80 -7.83 12.37
CA ASP A 80 11.47 -8.82 13.22
C ASP A 80 10.66 -10.12 13.25
N TRP A 81 9.33 -10.03 13.39
CA TRP A 81 8.44 -11.19 13.37
C TRP A 81 8.50 -11.97 12.05
N VAL A 82 8.56 -11.28 10.90
CA VAL A 82 8.71 -11.92 9.58
C VAL A 82 10.08 -12.63 9.49
N MET A 83 11.15 -12.01 9.96
CA MET A 83 12.48 -12.64 9.93
C MET A 83 12.54 -13.87 10.85
N GLU A 84 11.91 -13.80 12.03
CA GLU A 84 11.78 -14.93 12.93
C GLU A 84 10.91 -16.04 12.33
N SER A 85 9.79 -15.71 11.67
CA SER A 85 8.90 -16.69 11.05
C SER A 85 9.60 -17.49 9.95
N ILE A 86 10.41 -16.83 9.11
CA ILE A 86 11.25 -17.48 8.11
C ILE A 86 12.26 -18.42 8.78
N THR A 87 12.94 -17.97 9.84
CA THR A 87 13.94 -18.76 10.56
C THR A 87 13.34 -20.01 11.21
N ARG A 88 12.11 -19.91 11.72
CA ARG A 88 11.36 -21.04 12.30
C ARG A 88 10.77 -21.98 11.23
N GLY A 89 10.90 -21.65 9.95
CA GLY A 89 10.36 -22.45 8.85
C GLY A 89 8.84 -22.36 8.72
N ILE A 90 8.23 -21.24 9.11
CA ILE A 90 6.79 -21.03 8.94
C ILE A 90 6.50 -20.74 7.46
N ASP A 91 5.66 -21.57 6.85
CA ASP A 91 5.14 -21.34 5.50
C ASP A 91 4.28 -20.07 5.48
N THR A 92 4.74 -19.03 4.79
CA THR A 92 4.08 -17.74 4.67
C THR A 92 3.96 -17.38 3.19
N TYR A 93 2.72 -17.09 2.76
CA TYR A 93 2.41 -16.80 1.36
C TYR A 93 3.25 -15.63 0.82
N GLY A 94 3.87 -15.84 -0.35
CA GLY A 94 4.69 -14.81 -1.02
C GLY A 94 6.02 -14.49 -0.34
N ILE A 95 6.37 -15.20 0.75
CA ILE A 95 7.66 -15.08 1.44
C ILE A 95 8.46 -16.37 1.30
N THR A 96 7.86 -17.49 1.71
CA THR A 96 8.45 -18.84 1.60
C THR A 96 7.70 -19.73 0.62
N THR A 97 6.61 -19.23 0.02
CA THR A 97 5.89 -19.88 -1.08
C THR A 97 5.93 -19.06 -2.36
N GLY A 98 5.66 -19.68 -3.52
CA GLY A 98 5.42 -18.95 -4.77
C GLY A 98 4.16 -18.07 -4.74
N PHE A 99 3.89 -17.38 -5.85
CA PHE A 99 2.75 -16.47 -6.03
C PHE A 99 1.68 -17.08 -6.95
N GLY A 100 0.40 -16.77 -6.75
CA GLY A 100 -0.69 -17.20 -7.65
C GLY A 100 -0.82 -18.73 -7.75
N GLU A 101 -0.94 -19.26 -8.97
CA GLU A 101 -1.00 -20.71 -9.24
C GLU A 101 0.22 -21.47 -8.69
N ALA A 102 1.39 -20.81 -8.70
CA ALA A 102 2.65 -21.33 -8.16
C ALA A 102 2.75 -21.31 -6.62
N SER A 103 1.69 -20.91 -5.91
CA SER A 103 1.66 -20.84 -4.43
C SER A 103 1.89 -22.16 -3.71
N HIS A 104 1.70 -23.28 -4.41
CA HIS A 104 2.01 -24.61 -3.90
C HIS A 104 3.52 -24.89 -3.84
N MET A 105 4.36 -24.13 -4.55
CA MET A 105 5.81 -24.29 -4.50
C MET A 105 6.38 -23.64 -3.23
N ARG A 106 7.33 -24.32 -2.56
CA ARG A 106 8.05 -23.80 -1.40
C ARG A 106 9.49 -23.46 -1.75
N THR A 107 10.03 -22.42 -1.12
CA THR A 107 11.43 -22.02 -1.23
C THR A 107 12.02 -21.62 0.11
N LYS A 108 13.28 -22.01 0.34
CA LYS A 108 14.09 -21.51 1.47
C LYS A 108 14.92 -20.28 1.07
N GLN A 109 14.87 -19.89 -0.20
CA GLN A 109 15.61 -18.76 -0.77
C GLN A 109 14.66 -17.57 -1.04
N GLY A 110 14.08 -17.01 0.02
CA GLY A 110 13.14 -15.89 -0.09
C GLY A 110 13.72 -14.68 -0.83
N HIS A 111 15.01 -14.40 -0.69
CA HIS A 111 15.66 -13.29 -1.40
C HIS A 111 15.64 -13.44 -2.94
N VAL A 112 15.79 -14.66 -3.45
CA VAL A 112 15.70 -14.95 -4.89
C VAL A 112 14.26 -14.74 -5.34
N LEU A 113 13.30 -15.26 -4.57
CA LEU A 113 11.88 -15.10 -4.86
C LEU A 113 11.46 -13.61 -4.94
N GLN A 114 11.93 -12.77 -4.01
CA GLN A 114 11.64 -11.32 -4.05
C GLN A 114 12.32 -10.61 -5.24
N SER A 115 13.54 -11.03 -5.59
CA SER A 115 14.26 -10.48 -6.75
C SER A 115 13.55 -10.83 -8.07
N ASP A 116 13.11 -12.08 -8.19
CA ASP A 116 12.37 -12.56 -9.35
C ASP A 116 11.01 -11.88 -9.48
N LEU A 117 10.32 -11.62 -8.37
CA LEU A 117 9.07 -10.85 -8.37
C LEU A 117 9.26 -9.47 -9.00
N ILE A 118 10.24 -8.70 -8.53
CA ILE A 118 10.53 -7.35 -9.05
C ILE A 118 10.88 -7.41 -10.54
N SER A 119 11.75 -8.34 -10.93
CA SER A 119 12.20 -8.53 -12.31
C SER A 119 11.01 -8.86 -13.23
N THR A 120 10.18 -9.81 -12.82
CA THR A 120 9.06 -10.31 -13.61
C THR A 120 7.97 -9.26 -13.76
N THR A 121 7.60 -8.55 -12.68
CA THR A 121 6.64 -7.44 -12.73
C THR A 121 7.12 -6.31 -13.64
N THR A 122 8.40 -5.94 -13.55
CA THR A 122 8.99 -4.89 -14.40
C THR A 122 8.97 -5.30 -15.87
N ARG A 123 9.26 -6.57 -16.16
CA ARG A 123 9.24 -7.12 -17.51
C ARG A 123 7.85 -7.07 -18.12
N MET A 124 6.82 -7.42 -17.36
CA MET A 124 5.43 -7.35 -17.83
C MET A 124 5.01 -5.92 -18.17
N LEU A 125 5.40 -4.93 -17.36
CA LEU A 125 5.11 -3.52 -17.65
C LEU A 125 5.77 -3.06 -18.95
N HIS A 126 7.03 -3.44 -19.17
CA HIS A 126 7.73 -3.08 -20.41
C HIS A 126 7.10 -3.73 -21.65
N VAL A 127 6.70 -5.00 -21.55
CA VAL A 127 6.00 -5.71 -22.63
C VAL A 127 4.65 -5.05 -22.94
N ALA A 128 3.85 -4.74 -21.92
CA ALA A 128 2.57 -4.04 -22.08
C ALA A 128 2.72 -2.61 -22.65
N GLY A 129 3.83 -1.93 -22.35
CA GLY A 129 4.17 -0.64 -22.93
C GLY A 129 4.55 -0.72 -24.42
N ASN A 130 5.10 -1.85 -24.87
CA ASN A 130 5.57 -2.04 -26.25
C ASN A 130 4.46 -2.54 -27.21
N ASP A 131 3.44 -3.23 -26.70
CA ASP A 131 2.29 -3.73 -27.50
C ASP A 131 1.38 -2.62 -28.03
N ARG A 132 1.36 -1.43 -27.41
CA ARG A 132 0.60 -0.27 -27.96
C ARG A 132 1.19 0.34 -29.23
N ARG A 133 2.35 -0.14 -29.73
CA ARG A 133 2.96 0.32 -31.00
C ARG A 133 3.21 -0.78 -32.03
N ARG A 134 2.70 -2.00 -31.84
CA ARG A 134 2.86 -3.08 -32.84
C ARG A 134 1.59 -3.90 -33.03
N SER A 135 0.62 -3.33 -33.72
CA SER A 135 -0.34 -4.14 -34.49
C SER A 135 0.38 -4.72 -35.73
N ALA A 136 1.22 -5.74 -35.52
CA ALA A 136 1.67 -6.73 -36.50
C ALA A 136 2.96 -7.39 -36.00
N LEU A 137 2.85 -8.51 -35.28
CA LEU A 137 3.75 -9.67 -35.40
C LEU A 137 3.18 -10.84 -34.57
N SER A 138 3.25 -12.02 -35.19
CA SER A 138 2.60 -13.28 -34.82
C SER A 138 2.80 -13.74 -33.35
N PRO A 139 1.83 -14.44 -32.74
CA PRO A 139 1.90 -14.85 -31.34
C PRO A 139 2.74 -16.13 -31.18
N GLY A 140 3.85 -16.02 -30.47
CA GLY A 140 4.63 -17.18 -30.04
C GLY A 140 5.53 -16.78 -28.88
N LEU A 141 5.26 -17.35 -27.71
CA LEU A 141 6.01 -17.20 -26.45
C LEU A 141 5.95 -15.80 -25.81
N LEU A 142 5.01 -15.59 -24.89
CA LEU A 142 5.23 -15.71 -23.44
C LEU A 142 3.96 -15.17 -22.74
N PHE A 143 2.89 -15.96 -22.76
CA PHE A 143 1.73 -15.70 -21.91
C PHE A 143 1.94 -16.46 -20.62
N VAL A 144 2.70 -15.87 -19.69
CA VAL A 144 2.53 -16.21 -18.27
C VAL A 144 1.42 -15.27 -17.80
N CYS A 145 0.18 -15.70 -18.01
CA CYS A 145 -0.94 -15.15 -17.25
C CYS A 145 -0.86 -15.70 -15.83
N PHE A 146 -1.11 -14.82 -14.86
CA PHE A 146 -1.31 -15.15 -13.45
C PHE A 146 -2.57 -15.99 -13.23
#